data_AF-A0A9D5ZGU1-F1
#
_entry.id   AF-A0A9D5ZGU1-F1
#
_cell.length_a   1.000
_cell.length_b   1.000
_cell.length_c   1.000
_cell.angle_alpha   90.00
_cell.angle_beta   90.00
_cell.angle_gamma   90.00
#
_symmetry.space_group_name_H-M   'P 1'
#
loop_
_entity.id
_entity.type
_entity.pdbx_description
1 polymer ?
#
loop_
_entity_poly.entity_id
_entity_poly.type
_entity_poly.pdbx_seq_one_letter_code
_entity_poly.pdbx_strand_id
1 'polypeptide(L)'
;MARVTVEDCVTKIPNRFELVMVAAQRARDISSGSELTLDRDNDKNPVVALREIADETVDYDALQETLIKGLQRYIESDEPVEDEMDVRALQQDVSREVSEADMDEEIAEDELTVHDVAAEEVEAAMEEAEAMMDGGEIEEA
;
A
#
# COMPACT_ATOMS: atom_id res chain seq x y z
N MET A 1 30.23 38.06 12.84
CA MET A 1 28.89 37.97 12.22
C MET A 1 29.04 37.83 10.71
N ALA A 2 29.41 36.64 10.26
CA ALA A 2 29.30 36.28 8.85
C ALA A 2 27.81 36.22 8.49
N ARG A 3 27.37 37.07 7.58
CA ARG A 3 25.98 37.09 7.10
C ARG A 3 25.84 35.95 6.10
N VAL A 4 25.28 34.82 6.52
CA VAL A 4 24.84 33.77 5.58
C VAL A 4 23.70 34.34 4.74
N THR A 5 23.74 34.18 3.42
CA THR A 5 22.62 34.54 2.55
C THR A 5 21.83 33.29 2.22
N VAL A 6 20.52 33.44 2.02
CA VAL A 6 19.65 32.31 1.63
C VAL A 6 20.05 31.74 0.26
N GLU A 7 20.80 32.52 -0.53
CA GLU A 7 21.29 32.12 -1.85
C GLU A 7 22.22 30.91 -1.76
N ASP A 8 23.13 30.89 -0.76
CA ASP A 8 24.06 29.78 -0.56
C ASP A 8 23.30 28.48 -0.25
N CYS A 9 22.28 28.57 0.60
CA CYS A 9 21.45 27.42 0.97
C CYS A 9 20.59 26.88 -0.20
N VAL A 10 20.09 27.77 -1.06
CA VAL A 10 19.25 27.40 -2.21
C VAL A 10 20.05 26.65 -3.28
N THR A 11 21.37 26.84 -3.35
CA THR A 11 22.21 26.02 -4.23
C THR A 11 22.27 24.55 -3.80
N LYS A 12 22.02 24.26 -2.52
CA LYS A 12 22.02 22.91 -1.95
C LYS A 12 20.65 22.28 -1.99
N ILE A 13 19.64 23.03 -1.51
CA ILE A 13 18.24 22.62 -1.49
C ILE A 13 17.45 23.62 -2.34
N PRO A 14 17.16 23.31 -3.62
CA PRO A 14 16.55 24.26 -4.54
C PRO A 14 15.12 24.64 -4.13
N ASN A 15 14.43 23.73 -3.44
CA ASN A 15 13.11 24.00 -2.90
C ASN A 15 13.21 24.80 -1.59
N ARG A 16 12.76 26.05 -1.65
CA ARG A 16 12.79 26.96 -0.49
C ARG A 16 11.91 26.52 0.67
N PHE A 17 10.78 25.87 0.41
CA PHE A 17 9.91 25.38 1.48
C PHE A 17 10.56 24.21 2.20
N GLU A 18 11.15 23.29 1.45
CA GLU A 18 11.89 22.15 1.97
C GLU A 18 13.12 22.60 2.76
N LEU A 19 13.89 23.56 2.23
CA LEU A 19 14.99 24.19 2.96
C LEU A 19 14.54 24.71 4.34
N VAL A 20 13.41 25.41 4.40
CA VAL A 20 12.88 25.93 5.66
C VAL A 20 12.47 24.80 6.60
N MET A 21 11.84 23.74 6.09
CA MET A 21 11.43 22.59 6.91
C MET A 21 12.63 21.84 7.49
N VAL A 22 13.64 21.55 6.66
CA VAL A 22 14.86 20.83 7.07
C VAL A 22 15.69 21.69 8.02
N ALA A 23 15.88 22.97 7.73
CA ALA A 23 16.57 23.89 8.64
C ALA A 23 15.85 24.03 9.98
N ALA A 24 14.51 24.05 9.99
CA ALA A 24 13.73 24.07 11.22
C ALA A 24 13.90 22.78 12.04
N GLN A 25 13.93 21.61 11.37
CA GLN A 25 14.21 20.34 12.03
C GLN A 25 15.59 20.35 12.67
N ARG A 26 16.64 20.71 11.90
CA ARG A 26 18.00 20.80 12.42
C ARG A 26 18.11 21.79 13.59
N ALA A 27 17.44 22.94 13.51
CA ALA A 27 17.44 23.92 14.60
C ALA A 27 16.79 23.39 15.89
N ARG A 28 15.80 22.49 15.78
CA ARG A 28 15.21 21.79 16.93
C ARG A 28 16.18 20.77 17.51
N ASP A 29 16.90 20.03 16.68
CA ASP A 29 17.92 19.08 17.14
C ASP A 29 19.03 19.80 17.91
N ILE A 30 19.49 20.95 17.41
CA ILE A 30 20.44 21.80 18.14
C ILE A 30 19.82 22.29 19.46
N SER A 31 18.52 22.62 19.46
CA SER A 31 17.81 23.04 20.67
C SER A 31 17.63 21.92 21.69
N SER A 32 17.59 20.66 21.26
CA SER A 32 17.51 19.49 22.14
C SER A 32 18.89 19.04 22.66
N GLY A 33 19.97 19.69 22.20
CA GLY A 33 21.33 19.44 22.67
C GLY A 33 22.20 18.66 21.69
N SER A 34 21.79 18.51 20.42
CA SER A 34 22.65 17.94 19.37
C SER A 34 23.93 18.75 19.22
N GLU A 35 25.04 18.04 18.98
CA GLU A 35 26.34 18.66 18.77
C GLU A 35 26.36 19.52 17.50
N LEU A 36 27.06 20.64 17.59
CA LEU A 36 27.29 21.54 16.48
C LEU A 36 28.50 21.07 15.68
N THR A 37 28.35 21.06 14.36
CA THR A 37 29.44 20.76 13.43
C THR A 37 30.28 21.99 13.08
N LEU A 38 29.73 23.18 13.36
CA LEU A 38 30.35 24.47 13.11
C LEU A 38 30.47 25.30 14.39
N ASP A 39 31.51 26.14 14.45
CA ASP A 39 31.69 27.08 15.55
C ASP A 39 30.59 28.13 15.60
N ARG A 40 30.08 28.34 16.82
CA ARG A 40 28.96 29.24 17.08
C ARG A 40 29.42 30.70 17.16
N ASP A 41 29.18 31.48 16.11
CA ASP A 41 29.48 32.94 16.05
C ASP A 41 28.35 33.79 16.67
N ASN A 42 27.96 33.52 17.93
CA ASN A 42 26.80 34.14 18.61
C ASN A 42 25.46 34.02 17.85
N ASP A 43 25.40 33.12 16.88
CA ASP A 43 24.21 32.88 16.07
C ASP A 43 23.15 32.08 16.85
N LYS A 44 21.89 32.36 16.52
CA LYS A 44 20.74 31.58 17.00
C LYS A 44 20.69 30.24 16.26
N ASN A 45 20.10 29.21 16.88
CA ASN A 45 20.04 27.86 16.32
C ASN A 45 19.53 27.81 14.85
N PRO A 46 18.51 28.58 14.42
CA PRO A 46 18.10 28.59 13.02
C PRO A 46 19.18 29.10 12.05
N VAL A 47 19.99 30.08 12.47
CA VAL A 47 21.06 30.64 11.64
C VAL A 47 22.23 29.68 11.58
N VAL A 48 22.56 29.02 12.70
CA VAL A 48 23.58 27.97 12.73
C VAL A 48 23.19 26.80 11.83
N ALA A 49 21.93 26.35 11.89
CA ALA A 49 21.43 25.29 11.01
C ALA A 49 21.55 25.64 9.52
N LEU A 50 21.23 26.87 9.13
CA LEU A 50 21.40 27.33 7.73
C LEU A 50 22.88 27.35 7.30
N ARG A 51 23.79 27.71 8.22
CA ARG A 51 25.24 27.66 7.96
C ARG A 51 25.74 26.22 7.80
N GLU A 52 25.30 25.30 8.66
CA GLU A 52 25.63 23.88 8.54
C GLU A 52 25.13 23.28 7.22
N ILE A 53 23.94 23.69 6.75
CA ILE A 53 23.40 23.27 5.45
C ILE A 53 24.20 23.88 4.29
N ALA A 54 24.58 25.15 4.38
CA ALA A 54 25.38 25.81 3.34
C ALA A 54 26.78 25.20 3.20
N ASP A 55 27.40 24.84 4.33
CA ASP A 55 28.73 24.23 4.41
C ASP A 55 28.70 22.70 4.23
N GLU A 56 27.53 22.09 4.00
CA GLU A 56 27.33 20.64 3.81
C GLU A 56 27.90 19.78 4.96
N THR A 57 27.93 20.31 6.18
CA THR A 57 28.46 19.59 7.36
C THR A 57 27.44 18.66 8.00
N VAL A 58 26.17 18.76 7.60
CA VAL A 58 25.06 17.92 8.04
C VAL A 58 24.49 17.15 6.87
N ASP A 59 24.12 15.90 7.13
CA ASP A 59 23.52 15.05 6.12
C ASP A 59 22.05 15.44 5.89
N TYR A 60 21.77 15.91 4.67
CA TYR A 60 20.45 16.32 4.23
C TYR A 60 19.45 15.15 4.25
N ASP A 61 19.84 13.98 3.75
CA ASP A 61 18.94 12.84 3.61
C ASP A 61 18.54 12.32 4.99
N ALA A 62 19.50 12.26 5.92
CA ALA A 62 19.23 11.88 7.31
C ALA A 62 18.27 12.85 8.03
N LEU A 63 18.42 14.16 7.81
CA LEU A 63 17.50 15.16 8.36
C LEU A 63 16.11 15.05 7.76
N GLN A 64 16.02 14.80 6.45
CA GLN A 64 14.76 14.60 5.75
C GLN A 64 14.05 13.33 6.26
N GLU A 65 14.75 12.21 6.41
CA GLU A 65 14.21 10.99 6.99
C GLU A 65 13.70 11.20 8.40
N THR A 66 14.48 11.89 9.24
CA THR A 66 14.09 12.18 10.64
C THR A 66 12.82 13.03 10.68
N LEU A 67 12.72 14.02 9.80
CA LEU A 67 11.53 14.84 9.64
C LEU A 67 10.31 14.02 9.21
N ILE A 68 10.47 13.13 8.22
CA ILE A 68 9.40 12.25 7.73
C ILE A 68 8.92 11.32 8.85
N LYS A 69 9.84 10.61 9.50
CA LYS A 69 9.56 9.69 10.61
C LYS A 69 8.86 10.41 11.77
N GLY A 70 9.25 11.65 12.07
CA GLY A 70 8.63 12.45 13.12
C GLY A 70 7.20 12.92 12.80
N LEU A 71 6.81 12.98 11.53
CA LEU A 71 5.48 13.40 11.08
C LEU A 71 4.54 12.22 10.78
N GLN A 72 5.08 11.02 10.57
CA GLN A 72 4.30 9.79 10.41
C GLN A 72 3.65 9.37 11.74
N ARG A 73 2.32 9.50 11.84
CA ARG A 73 1.56 9.10 13.05
C ARG A 73 1.16 7.62 13.06
N TYR A 74 1.06 7.00 11.89
CA TYR A 74 0.64 5.62 11.74
C TYR A 74 1.61 4.95 10.77
N ILE A 75 2.33 3.97 11.28
CA ILE A 75 3.18 3.07 10.50
C ILE A 75 2.37 1.78 10.45
N GLU A 76 1.84 1.43 9.28
CA GLU A 76 1.22 0.12 9.09
C GLU A 76 2.28 -0.93 9.39
N SER A 77 2.08 -1.70 10.45
CA SER A 77 2.92 -2.84 10.78
C SER A 77 2.63 -3.90 9.73
N ASP A 78 3.64 -4.31 8.95
CA ASP A 78 3.58 -5.48 8.05
C ASP A 78 3.57 -6.80 8.87
N GLU A 79 2.83 -6.86 9.98
CA GLU A 79 2.53 -8.14 10.62
C GLU A 79 1.43 -8.82 9.80
N PRO A 80 1.65 -10.07 9.34
CA PRO A 80 0.53 -10.86 8.84
C PRO A 80 -0.47 -10.98 9.98
N VAL A 81 -1.68 -10.47 9.79
CA VAL A 81 -2.74 -10.50 10.79
C VAL A 81 -2.93 -11.95 11.24
N GLU A 82 -2.72 -12.24 12.53
CA GLU A 82 -2.87 -13.61 13.08
C GLU A 82 -4.26 -14.20 12.77
N ASP A 83 -5.26 -13.33 12.63
CA ASP A 83 -6.63 -13.68 12.23
C ASP A 83 -6.71 -14.36 10.85
N GLU A 84 -5.80 -14.10 9.91
CA GLU A 84 -5.78 -14.79 8.61
C GLU A 84 -5.25 -16.22 8.71
N MET A 85 -4.39 -16.50 9.70
CA MET A 85 -3.91 -17.86 9.98
C MET A 85 -4.98 -18.67 10.69
N ASP A 86 -5.70 -18.07 11.64
CA ASP A 86 -6.79 -18.73 12.36
C ASP A 86 -8.00 -19.01 11.46
N VAL A 87 -8.37 -18.09 10.56
CA VAL A 87 -9.46 -18.33 9.60
C VAL A 87 -9.11 -19.45 8.61
N ARG A 88 -7.84 -19.56 8.19
CA ARG A 88 -7.38 -20.68 7.35
C ARG A 88 -7.35 -22.00 8.10
N ALA A 89 -6.89 -22.01 9.35
CA ALA A 89 -6.88 -23.21 10.19
C ALA A 89 -8.31 -23.70 10.45
N LEU A 90 -9.23 -22.80 10.80
CA LEU A 90 -10.66 -23.10 10.96
C LEU A 90 -11.30 -23.58 9.65
N GLN A 91 -10.96 -22.99 8.50
CA GLN A 91 -11.44 -23.49 7.20
C GLN A 91 -10.92 -24.90 6.87
N GLN A 92 -9.67 -25.20 7.24
CA GLN A 92 -9.10 -26.54 7.09
C GLN A 92 -9.76 -27.54 8.02
N ASP A 93 -10.00 -27.18 9.28
CA ASP A 93 -10.69 -28.02 10.26
C ASP A 93 -12.13 -28.29 9.84
N VAL A 94 -12.87 -27.26 9.40
CA VAL A 94 -14.24 -27.42 8.87
C VAL A 94 -14.24 -28.30 7.61
N SER A 95 -13.28 -28.13 6.70
CA SER A 95 -13.18 -28.99 5.51
C SER A 95 -12.88 -30.45 5.87
N ARG A 96 -12.08 -30.68 6.93
CA ARG A 96 -11.73 -32.01 7.42
C ARG A 96 -12.92 -32.67 8.10
N GLU A 97 -13.65 -31.94 8.94
CA GLU A 97 -14.88 -32.42 9.59
C GLU A 97 -15.98 -32.74 8.58
N VAL A 98 -16.14 -31.92 7.53
CA VAL A 98 -17.09 -32.22 6.42
C VAL A 98 -16.67 -33.50 5.69
N SER A 99 -15.37 -33.68 5.39
CA SER A 99 -14.87 -34.90 4.75
C SER A 99 -14.96 -36.15 5.62
N GLU A 100 -14.89 -36.02 6.94
CA GLU A 100 -15.05 -37.13 7.90
C GLU A 100 -16.52 -37.50 8.07
N ALA A 101 -17.44 -36.52 8.03
CA ALA A 101 -18.88 -36.76 8.07
C ALA A 101 -19.42 -37.43 6.79
N ASP A 102 -18.84 -37.13 5.62
CA ASP A 102 -19.21 -37.78 4.34
C ASP A 102 -18.77 -39.26 4.25
N MET A 103 -17.91 -39.76 5.15
CA MET A 103 -17.46 -41.16 5.16
C MET A 103 -18.30 -42.09 6.06
N ASP A 104 -19.12 -41.55 6.98
CA ASP A 104 -19.96 -42.36 7.88
C ASP A 104 -21.42 -42.52 7.38
N GLU A 105 -21.80 -41.89 6.26
CA GLU A 105 -23.10 -42.05 5.61
C GLU A 105 -22.98 -42.84 4.28
N GLU A 106 -22.19 -43.92 4.25
CA GLU A 106 -22.45 -45.05 3.34
C GLU A 106 -23.66 -45.84 3.86
N ILE A 107 -24.88 -45.29 3.72
CA ILE A 107 -26.09 -46.10 3.71
C ILE A 107 -26.97 -45.71 2.52
N ALA A 108 -27.10 -46.70 1.64
CA ALA A 108 -28.10 -46.87 0.58
C ALA A 108 -27.97 -45.98 -0.66
N GLU A 109 -27.35 -46.59 -1.67
CA GLU A 109 -27.61 -46.38 -3.09
C GLU A 109 -29.10 -46.06 -3.35
N ASP A 110 -29.45 -44.80 -3.61
CA ASP A 110 -30.62 -44.47 -4.42
C ASP A 110 -30.35 -43.19 -5.23
N GLU A 111 -29.92 -43.43 -6.47
CA GLU A 111 -30.27 -42.71 -7.70
C GLU A 111 -30.19 -41.17 -7.72
N LEU A 112 -29.09 -40.62 -8.22
CA LEU A 112 -29.15 -39.57 -9.26
C LEU A 112 -27.82 -39.46 -10.04
N THR A 113 -27.70 -40.21 -11.14
CA THR A 113 -26.68 -39.95 -12.16
C THR A 113 -27.10 -38.75 -13.01
N VAL A 114 -26.46 -37.59 -12.80
CA VAL A 114 -26.46 -36.51 -13.81
C VAL A 114 -25.51 -36.92 -14.94
N HIS A 115 -26.07 -37.27 -16.09
CA HIS A 115 -25.31 -37.50 -17.32
C HIS A 115 -24.64 -36.20 -17.75
N ASP A 116 -23.31 -36.23 -17.92
CA ASP A 116 -22.55 -35.20 -18.65
C ASP A 116 -23.03 -35.19 -20.11
N VAL A 117 -23.90 -34.23 -20.44
CA VAL A 117 -24.33 -34.00 -21.82
C VAL A 117 -23.19 -33.29 -22.56
N ALA A 118 -22.62 -33.95 -23.57
CA ALA A 118 -21.47 -33.46 -24.32
C ALA A 118 -21.82 -32.18 -25.09
N ALA A 119 -20.86 -31.26 -25.16
CA ALA A 119 -21.00 -29.90 -25.70
C ALA A 119 -21.50 -29.81 -27.16
N GLU A 120 -21.49 -30.90 -27.92
CA GLU A 120 -22.00 -30.95 -29.30
C GLU A 120 -23.54 -30.87 -29.37
N GLU A 121 -24.27 -31.32 -28.35
CA GLU A 121 -25.75 -31.33 -28.37
C GLU A 121 -26.38 -29.97 -28.02
N VAL A 122 -25.62 -29.08 -27.35
CA VAL A 122 -26.07 -27.71 -27.02
C VAL A 122 -25.98 -26.79 -28.24
N GLU A 123 -24.99 -27.01 -29.12
CA GLU A 123 -24.78 -26.19 -30.32
C GLU A 123 -25.87 -26.46 -31.38
N ALA A 124 -26.26 -27.72 -31.56
CA ALA A 124 -27.36 -28.10 -32.46
C ALA A 124 -28.72 -27.53 -32.04
N ALA A 125 -28.97 -27.42 -30.72
CA ALA A 125 -30.23 -26.88 -30.19
C ALA A 125 -30.34 -25.35 -30.35
N MET A 126 -29.22 -24.62 -30.42
CA MET A 126 -29.22 -23.17 -30.67
C MET A 126 -29.44 -22.85 -32.16
N GLU A 127 -28.94 -23.67 -33.08
CA GLU A 127 -29.11 -23.46 -34.52
C GLU A 127 -30.57 -23.73 -34.98
N GLU A 128 -31.26 -24.71 -34.37
CA GLU A 128 -32.68 -24.97 -34.62
C GLU A 128 -33.61 -23.86 -34.06
N ALA A 129 -33.21 -23.21 -32.96
CA ALA A 129 -33.98 -22.10 -32.37
C ALA A 129 -33.88 -20.80 -33.17
N GLU A 130 -32.74 -20.55 -33.83
CA GLU A 130 -32.52 -19.37 -34.67
C GLU A 130 -33.29 -19.47 -36.00
N ALA A 131 -33.42 -20.68 -36.56
CA ALA A 131 -34.24 -20.95 -37.75
C ALA A 131 -35.76 -20.82 -37.50
N MET A 132 -36.22 -20.89 -36.25
CA MET A 132 -37.64 -20.77 -35.89
C MET A 132 -38.11 -19.32 -35.67
N MET A 133 -37.22 -18.33 -35.64
CA MET A 133 -37.57 -16.91 -35.37
C MET A 133 -37.63 -15.99 -36.60
N ASP A 134 -37.30 -16.45 -37.81
CA ASP A 134 -37.30 -15.62 -39.05
C ASP A 134 -38.50 -15.90 -40.00
N GLY A 135 -39.47 -16.71 -39.59
CA GLY A 135 -40.58 -17.19 -40.44
C GLY A 135 -41.94 -16.51 -40.23
N GLY A 136 -41.99 -15.24 -39.82
CA GLY A 136 -43.21 -14.60 -39.31
C GLY A 136 -43.50 -13.17 -39.79
N GLU A 137 -43.25 -12.83 -41.05
CA GLU A 137 -43.98 -11.73 -41.70
C GLU A 137 -45.29 -12.28 -42.27
N ILE A 138 -46.43 -11.66 -41.93
CA ILE A 138 -47.39 -11.05 -42.88
C ILE A 138 -48.58 -10.42 -42.14
N GLU A 139 -48.69 -9.11 -42.40
CA GLU A 139 -49.86 -8.21 -42.55
C GLU A 139 -50.92 -8.03 -41.45
N GLU A 140 -50.91 -6.79 -40.93
CA GLU A 140 -52.13 -5.99 -40.72
C GLU A 140 -52.90 -5.79 -42.04
N ALA A 141 -54.23 -5.95 -41.96
CA ALA A 141 -55.29 -5.51 -42.87
C ALA A 141 -55.60 -6.35 -44.13
#